data_AF-A0A8T3V5W8-F1
#
_entry.id   AF-A0A8T3V5W8-F1
#
_cell.length_a   1.000
_cell.length_b   1.000
_cell.length_c   1.000
_cell.angle_alpha   90.00
_cell.angle_beta   90.00
_cell.angle_gamma   90.00
#
_symmetry.space_group_name_H-M   'P 1'
#
loop_
_entity.id
_entity.type
_entity.pdbx_description
1 polymer ?
#
loop_
_entity_poly.entity_id
_entity_poly.type
_entity_poly.pdbx_seq_one_letter_code
_entity_poly.pdbx_strand_id
1 'polypeptide(L)' 'MSDEGFFKINQDTEFKFKDSYGFIFVFEENILRINEKISSAELKPVGIIYEENGEYYFAPLDEVGDIKAIINEFMKKYSA' A
#
# COMPACT_ATOMS: atom_id res chain seq x y z
N MET A 1 -33.38 14.57 -18.79
CA MET A 1 -33.87 13.43 -17.99
C MET A 1 -33.01 12.26 -18.40
N SER A 2 -32.13 11.79 -17.55
CA SER A 2 -31.28 10.64 -17.84
C SER A 2 -31.91 9.43 -17.18
N ASP A 3 -32.27 8.47 -18.02
CA ASP A 3 -33.03 7.28 -17.70
C ASP A 3 -32.29 6.38 -16.69
N GLU A 4 -33.09 5.78 -15.80
CA GLU A 4 -32.79 4.71 -14.84
C GLU A 4 -31.92 5.07 -13.63
N GLY A 5 -32.55 5.07 -12.44
CA GLY A 5 -31.96 5.39 -11.15
C GLY A 5 -31.05 4.31 -10.56
N PHE A 6 -30.03 3.88 -11.31
CA PHE A 6 -29.02 2.94 -10.83
C PHE A 6 -27.73 3.68 -10.44
N PHE A 7 -27.13 3.25 -9.32
CA PHE A 7 -25.80 3.67 -8.92
C PHE A 7 -24.80 2.62 -9.39
N LYS A 8 -23.80 3.04 -10.18
CA LYS A 8 -22.67 2.18 -10.53
C LYS A 8 -21.60 2.33 -9.47
N ILE A 9 -21.27 1.23 -8.78
CA ILE A 9 -20.16 1.18 -7.84
C ILE A 9 -19.04 0.37 -8.49
N ASN A 10 -17.84 0.94 -8.59
CA ASN A 10 -16.62 0.24 -8.99
C ASN A 10 -15.63 0.28 -7.82
N GLN A 11 -14.87 -0.80 -7.65
CA GLN A 11 -13.75 -0.86 -6.72
C GLN A 11 -12.50 -1.25 -7.52
N ASP A 12 -11.49 -0.39 -7.45
CA ASP A 12 -10.18 -0.62 -8.06
C ASP A 12 -9.19 -0.91 -6.93
N THR A 13 -8.37 -1.95 -7.08
CA THR A 13 -7.26 -2.25 -6.16
C THR A 13 -5.95 -2.14 -6.94
N GLU A 14 -5.07 -1.25 -6.51
CA GLU A 14 -3.75 -1.01 -7.09
C GLU A 14 -2.64 -1.31 -6.08
N PHE A 15 -1.51 -1.83 -6.55
CA PHE A 15 -0.31 -1.99 -5.72
C PHE A 15 0.74 -0.94 -6.09
N LYS A 16 1.15 -0.16 -5.11
CA LYS A 16 2.18 0.88 -5.23
C LYS A 16 3.46 0.43 -4.54
N PHE A 17 4.58 0.64 -5.22
CA PHE A 17 5.91 0.26 -4.75
C PHE A 17 6.76 1.50 -4.56
N LYS A 18 7.44 1.60 -3.42
CA LYS A 18 8.35 2.71 -3.12
C LYS A 18 9.70 2.19 -2.66
N ASP A 19 10.72 2.37 -3.49
CA ASP A 19 12.11 2.12 -3.13
C ASP A 19 12.61 3.18 -2.13
N SER A 20 13.23 2.71 -1.05
CA SER A 20 13.86 3.54 -0.03
C SER A 20 14.94 2.72 0.70
N TYR A 21 16.21 3.12 0.53
CA TYR A 21 17.37 2.54 1.23
C TYR A 21 17.54 1.02 1.06
N GLY A 22 17.31 0.48 -0.14
CA GLY A 22 17.46 -0.95 -0.42
C GLY A 22 16.26 -1.81 -0.01
N PHE A 23 15.20 -1.17 0.45
CA PHE A 23 13.90 -1.78 0.71
C PHE A 23 12.85 -1.20 -0.24
N ILE A 24 11.99 -2.05 -0.77
CA ILE A 24 10.84 -1.63 -1.57
C ILE A 24 9.59 -1.80 -0.71
N PHE A 25 9.03 -0.69 -0.25
CA PHE A 25 7.78 -0.69 0.50
C PHE A 25 6.60 -0.93 -0.44
N VAL A 26 5.72 -1.85 -0.06
CA VAL A 26 4.54 -2.24 -0.84
C VAL A 26 3.28 -1.69 -0.16
N PHE A 27 2.48 -0.98 -0.92
CA PHE A 27 1.22 -0.41 -0.48
C PHE A 27 0.09 -0.91 -1.38
N GLU A 28 -1.03 -1.27 -0.77
CA GLU A 28 -2.29 -1.53 -1.44
C GLU A 28 -3.14 -0.27 -1.40
N GLU A 29 -3.57 0.20 -2.56
CA GLU A 29 -4.51 1.31 -2.71
C GLU A 29 -5.86 0.77 -3.17
N ASN A 30 -6.90 0.99 -2.35
CA ASN A 30 -8.27 0.64 -2.67
C ASN A 30 -9.06 1.91 -3.00
N ILE A 31 -9.53 2.05 -4.24
CA ILE A 31 -10.30 3.19 -4.71
C ILE A 31 -11.74 2.75 -4.96
N LEU A 32 -12.69 3.36 -4.25
CA LEU A 32 -14.11 3.17 -4.49
C LEU A 32 -14.65 4.32 -5.34
N ARG A 33 -15.32 3.99 -6.43
CA ARG A 33 -15.96 4.96 -7.33
C ARG A 33 -17.47 4.75 -7.37
N ILE A 34 -18.23 5.83 -7.22
CA ILE A 34 -19.68 5.85 -7.40
C ILE A 34 -19.99 6.74 -8.61
N ASN A 35 -20.63 6.18 -9.64
CA ASN A 35 -20.89 6.87 -10.92
C ASN A 35 -19.60 7.54 -11.46
N GLU A 36 -18.51 6.77 -11.46
CA GLU A 36 -17.17 7.15 -11.95
C GLU A 36 -16.42 8.22 -11.13
N LYS A 37 -17.06 8.79 -10.09
CA LYS A 37 -16.41 9.71 -9.16
C LYS A 37 -15.78 8.95 -7.99
N ILE A 38 -14.55 9.33 -7.62
CA ILE A 38 -13.90 8.80 -6.42
C ILE A 38 -14.74 9.17 -5.20
N SER A 39 -15.19 8.14 -4.48
CA SER A 39 -15.92 8.25 -3.23
C SER A 39 -14.98 8.07 -2.04
N SER A 40 -14.04 7.12 -2.14
CA SER A 40 -13.00 6.91 -1.14
C SER A 40 -11.74 6.36 -1.82
N ALA A 41 -10.60 6.64 -1.19
CA ALA A 41 -9.33 6.03 -1.51
C ALA A 41 -8.65 5.69 -0.18
N GLU A 42 -8.28 4.43 0.00
CA GLU A 42 -7.54 3.94 1.17
C GLU A 42 -6.19 3.45 0.71
N LEU A 43 -5.12 3.87 1.39
CA LEU A 43 -3.77 3.40 1.15
C LEU A 43 -3.27 2.67 2.39
N LYS A 44 -2.99 1.38 2.26
CA LYS A 44 -2.52 0.51 3.35
C LYS A 44 -1.13 -0.03 3.02
N PRO A 45 -0.15 0.05 3.94
CA PRO A 45 1.10 -0.70 3.80
C PRO A 45 0.82 -2.20 3.99
N VAL A 46 1.29 -3.02 3.05
CA VAL A 46 1.04 -4.49 3.06
C VAL A 46 2.32 -5.32 3.13
N GLY A 47 3.47 -4.74 2.80
CA GLY A 47 4.71 -5.51 2.75
C GLY A 47 5.96 -4.68 2.57
N ILE A 48 7.10 -5.35 2.73
CA ILE A 48 8.41 -4.85 2.32
C ILE A 48 9.05 -5.93 1.45
N ILE A 49 9.56 -5.55 0.28
CA ILE A 49 10.44 -6.39 -0.54
C ILE A 49 11.88 -5.98 -0.24
N TYR A 50 12.76 -6.95 -0.02
CA TYR A 50 14.19 -6.73 0.21
C TYR A 50 15.03 -7.73 -0.57
N GLU A 51 16.28 -7.36 -0.85
CA GLU A 51 17.25 -8.23 -1.52
C GLU A 51 18.18 -8.87 -0.48
N GLU A 52 18.35 -10.18 -0.56
CA GLU A 52 19.32 -10.93 0.24
C GLU A 52 20.00 -11.97 -0.65
N ASN A 53 21.34 -11.96 -0.69
CA ASN A 53 22.13 -12.88 -1.54
C ASN A 53 21.78 -12.87 -3.05
N GLY A 54 21.30 -11.74 -3.59
CA GLY A 54 20.92 -11.60 -5.00
C GLY A 54 19.49 -12.06 -5.32
N GLU A 55 18.69 -12.38 -4.31
CA GLU A 55 17.30 -12.79 -4.46
C GLU A 55 16.36 -11.82 -3.73
N TYR A 56 15.15 -11.62 -4.29
CA TYR A 56 14.13 -10.77 -3.68
C TYR A 56 13.18 -11.57 -2.80
N TYR A 57 12.97 -11.09 -1.59
CA TYR A 57 12.08 -11.66 -0.58
C TYR A 57 10.97 -10.69 -0.23
N PHE A 58 9.77 -11.19 0.04
CA PHE A 58 8.62 -10.40 0.47
C PHE A 58 8.30 -10.67 1.95
N ALA A 59 8.39 -9.63 2.78
CA ALA A 59 7.97 -9.64 4.17
C ALA A 59 6.58 -9.00 4.30
N PRO A 60 5.49 -9.79 4.44
CA PRO A 60 4.15 -9.25 4.63
C PRO A 60 4.04 -8.53 5.98
N LEU A 61 3.32 -7.42 6.00
CA LEU A 61 3.16 -6.60 7.20
C LEU A 61 1.93 -6.97 8.04
N ASP A 62 1.04 -7.82 7.52
CA ASP A 62 -0.15 -8.29 8.23
C ASP A 62 0.20 -9.15 9.45
N GLU A 63 1.41 -9.73 9.48
CA GLU A 63 1.95 -10.49 10.61
C GLU A 63 2.70 -9.61 11.63
N VAL A 64 2.80 -8.31 11.36
CA VAL A 64 3.72 -7.40 12.04
C VAL A 64 2.93 -6.27 12.70
N GLY A 65 2.62 -6.47 13.99
CA GLY A 65 1.66 -5.66 14.74
C GLY A 65 1.94 -4.14 14.86
N ASP A 66 3.15 -3.67 14.57
CA ASP A 66 3.44 -2.23 14.53
C ASP A 66 4.57 -1.85 13.54
N ILE A 67 4.19 -1.70 12.27
CA ILE A 67 5.05 -1.27 11.17
C ILE A 67 5.69 0.09 11.44
N LYS A 68 4.98 1.00 12.14
CA LYS A 68 5.51 2.33 12.47
C LYS A 68 6.69 2.22 13.42
N ALA A 69 6.64 1.29 14.38
CA ALA A 69 7.76 1.01 15.27
C ALA A 69 8.99 0.54 14.47
N ILE A 70 8.81 -0.38 13.51
CA ILE A 70 9.91 -0.92 12.69
C ILE A 70 10.54 0.16 11.81
N ILE A 71 9.72 0.94 11.12
CA ILE A 71 10.21 2.05 10.29
C ILE A 71 10.95 3.09 11.17
N ASN A 72 10.40 3.43 12.34
CA ASN A 72 11.03 4.39 13.25
C ASN A 72 12.34 3.86 13.87
N GLU A 73 12.43 2.57 14.21
CA GLU A 73 13.68 1.95 14.68
C GLU A 73 14.74 1.94 13.57
N PHE A 74 14.35 1.54 12.35
CA PHE A 74 15.25 1.54 11.21
C PHE A 74 15.80 2.94 10.95
N MET A 75 14.92 3.95 10.88
CA MET A 75 15.32 5.34 10.67
C MET A 75 16.25 5.87 11.77
N LYS A 76 16.01 5.51 13.05
CA LYS A 76 16.88 5.92 14.17
C LYS A 76 18.30 5.38 14.05
N LYS A 77 18.48 4.17 13.54
CA LYS A 77 19.79 3.51 13.45
C LYS A 77 20.71 4.12 12.39
N TYR A 78 20.15 4.82 11.41
CA TYR A 78 20.87 5.46 10.30
C TYR A 78 20.85 6.99 10.36
N SER A 79 20.25 7.58 11.40
CA SER A 79 20.29 9.03 11.68
C SER A 79 21.38 9.42 12.68
N ALA A 80 22.31 8.51 13.02
CA ALA A 80 23.40 8.70 13.96
C ALA A 80 24.76 8.70 13.24
#